data_AF-A0A841K5Z1-F1
#
_entry.id   AF-A0A841K5Z1-F1
#
_cell.length_a   1.000
_cell.length_b   1.000
_cell.length_c   1.000
_cell.angle_alpha   90.00
_cell.angle_beta   90.00
_cell.angle_gamma   90.00
#
_symmetry.space_group_name_H-M   'P 1'
#
loop_
_entity.id
_entity.type
_entity.pdbx_description
1 polymer ?
#
loop_
_entity_poly.entity_id
_entity_poly.type
_entity_poly.pdbx_seq_one_letter_code
_entity_poly.pdbx_strand_id
1 'polypeptide(L)' 'MEISEEQYARIKDSLPVQRGNVNLSNLQFLNAVLYVAEHGCKWRGLPKR' A
#
# COMPACT_ATOMS: atom_id res chain seq x y z
N MET A 1 1.40 6.51 9.24
CA MET A 1 1.45 7.30 8.00
C MET A 1 0.64 6.61 6.90
N GLU A 2 -0.27 7.33 6.27
CA GLU A 2 -1.04 6.88 5.11
C GLU A 2 -0.86 7.88 3.97
N ILE A 3 -0.75 7.41 2.73
CA ILE A 3 -0.67 8.27 1.55
C ILE A 3 -2.06 8.64 1.06
N SER A 4 -2.22 9.89 0.64
CA SER A 4 -3.45 10.34 -0.02
C SER A 4 -3.54 9.84 -1.45
N GLU A 5 -4.76 9.84 -2.02
CA GLU A 5 -4.96 9.49 -3.43
C GLU A 5 -4.19 10.41 -4.37
N GLU A 6 -4.07 11.70 -4.04
CA GLU A 6 -3.31 12.67 -4.83
C GLU A 6 -1.80 12.37 -4.84
N GLN A 7 -1.25 11.93 -3.70
CA GLN A 7 0.14 11.50 -3.62
C GLN A 7 0.36 10.21 -4.40
N TYR A 8 -0.57 9.26 -4.28
CA TYR A 8 -0.55 8.03 -5.06
C TYR A 8 -0.61 8.30 -6.57
N ALA A 9 -1.44 9.24 -7.01
CA ALA A 9 -1.57 9.60 -8.43
C ALA A 9 -0.23 10.04 -9.05
N ARG A 10 0.63 10.71 -8.28
CA ARG A 10 1.96 11.15 -8.76
C ARG A 10 2.93 10.01 -9.04
N ILE A 11 2.77 8.87 -8.36
CA ILE A 11 3.68 7.71 -8.46
C ILE A 11 3.04 6.51 -9.16
N LYS A 12 1.75 6.59 -9.48
CA LYS A 12 0.95 5.48 -10.02
C LYS A 12 1.57 4.89 -11.28
N ASP A 13 2.08 5.73 -12.17
CA ASP A 13 2.65 5.31 -13.45
C ASP A 13 3.99 4.58 -13.31
N SER A 14 4.66 4.75 -12.16
CA SER A 14 5.90 4.04 -11.83
C SER A 14 5.66 2.63 -11.27
N LEU A 15 4.40 2.28 -10.95
CA LEU A 15 4.07 0.98 -10.38
C LEU A 15 3.78 -0.05 -11.47
N PRO A 16 4.10 -1.33 -11.24
CA PRO A 16 3.72 -2.40 -12.15
C PRO A 16 2.19 -2.52 -12.25
N VAL A 17 1.71 -2.84 -13.44
CA VAL A 17 0.29 -3.17 -13.66
C VAL A 17 -0.04 -4.47 -12.93
N GLN A 18 -1.08 -4.45 -12.11
CA GLN A 18 -1.54 -5.63 -11.39
C GLN A 18 -2.05 -6.69 -12.38
N ARG A 19 -1.69 -7.96 -12.16
CA ARG A 19 -2.04 -9.08 -13.07
C ARG A 19 -2.92 -10.10 -12.36
N GLY A 20 -3.86 -10.70 -13.10
CA GLY A 20 -4.76 -11.75 -12.60
C GLY A 20 -5.96 -11.21 -11.82
N ASN A 21 -6.50 -12.03 -10.92
CA ASN A 21 -7.65 -11.67 -10.07
C ASN A 21 -7.15 -10.87 -8.86
N VAL A 22 -7.25 -9.55 -8.94
CA VAL A 22 -6.70 -8.67 -7.92
C VAL A 22 -7.79 -8.20 -6.97
N ASN A 23 -7.67 -8.59 -5.71
CA ASN A 23 -8.59 -8.19 -4.63
C ASN A 23 -8.03 -7.05 -3.75
N LEU A 24 -6.78 -6.63 -3.97
CA LEU A 24 -6.08 -5.62 -3.17
C LEU A 24 -5.58 -4.48 -4.06
N SER A 25 -5.97 -3.25 -3.75
CA SER A 25 -5.48 -2.08 -4.49
C SER A 25 -4.02 -1.75 -4.15
N ASN A 26 -3.29 -1.19 -5.12
CA ASN A 26 -1.92 -0.71 -4.89
C ASN A 26 -1.84 0.33 -3.75
N LEU A 27 -2.86 1.18 -3.61
CA LEU A 27 -2.95 2.16 -2.53
C LEU A 27 -3.00 1.49 -1.14
N GLN A 28 -3.84 0.48 -0.98
CA GLN A 28 -3.94 -0.28 0.27
C GLN A 28 -2.62 -1.02 0.58
N PHE A 29 -1.98 -1.59 -0.43
CA PHE A 29 -0.68 -2.23 -0.28
C PHE A 29 0.40 -1.23 0.18
N LEU A 30 0.48 -0.05 -0.44
CA LEU A 30 1.44 0.98 -0.07
C LEU A 30 1.22 1.48 1.37
N ASN A 31 -0.02 1.70 1.77
CA ASN A 31 -0.34 2.07 3.15
C ASN A 31 0.08 0.98 4.16
N ALA A 32 -0.05 -0.30 3.80
CA ALA A 32 0.43 -1.40 4.62
C ALA A 32 1.97 -1.42 4.73
N VAL A 33 2.68 -1.19 3.62
CA VAL A 33 4.15 -1.08 3.60
C VAL A 33 4.62 0.07 4.50
N LEU A 34 3.99 1.25 4.37
CA LEU A 34 4.33 2.43 5.17
C LEU A 34 4.11 2.19 6.66
N TYR A 35 3.00 1.56 7.03
CA TYR A 35 2.72 1.21 8.42
C TYR A 35 3.81 0.31 9.00
N VAL A 36 4.20 -0.73 8.26
CA VAL A 36 5.27 -1.66 8.65
C VAL A 36 6.62 -0.94 8.78
N ALA A 37 6.96 -0.05 7.84
CA ALA A 37 8.20 0.70 7.85
C ALA A 37 8.28 1.70 9.03
N GLU A 38 7.17 2.37 9.34
CA GLU A 38 7.10 3.36 10.43
C GLU A 38 7.15 2.72 11.81
N HIS A 39 6.46 1.60 12.01
CA HIS A 39 6.36 0.94 13.32
C HIS A 39 7.39 -0.17 13.52
N GLY A 40 8.13 -0.55 12.47
CA GLY A 40 9.05 -1.69 12.48
C GLY A 40 8.33 -3.03 12.75
N CYS A 41 7.04 -3.12 12.48
CA CYS A 41 6.22 -4.27 12.84
C CYS A 41 6.21 -5.36 11.76
N LYS A 42 5.89 -6.60 12.12
CA LYS A 42 5.73 -7.69 11.13
C LYS A 42 4.44 -7.47 10.34
N TRP A 43 4.36 -8.00 9.12
CA TRP A 43 3.14 -8.01 8.30
C TRP A 43 1.90 -8.55 9.03
N ARG A 44 2.07 -9.54 9.90
CA ARG A 44 0.99 -10.11 10.73
C ARG A 44 0.48 -9.17 11.83
N GLY A 45 1.20 -8.08 12.10
CA GLY A 45 0.83 -7.03 13.05
C GLY A 45 0.07 -5.87 12.40
N LEU A 46 -0.25 -5.96 11.11
CA LEU A 46 -1.13 -4.99 10.47
C LEU A 46 -2.54 -5.04 11.10
N PRO A 47 -3.17 -3.88 11.34
CA PRO A 47 -4.55 -3.85 11.80
C PRO A 47 -5.48 -4.51 10.78
N LYS A 48 -6.48 -5.25 11.26
CA LYS A 48 -7.53 -5.80 10.40
C LYS A 48 -8.38 -4.64 9.88
N ARG A 49 -8.51 -4.53 8.57
CA ARG A 49 -9.36 -3.56 7.87
C ARG A 49 -10.53 -4.29 7.22
#